data_AF-A0A919ZX02-F1
#
_entry.id   AF-A0A919ZX02-F1
#
_cell.length_a   1.000
_cell.length_b   1.000
_cell.length_c   1.000
_cell.angle_alpha   90.00
_cell.angle_beta   90.00
_cell.angle_gamma   90.00
#
_symmetry.space_group_name_H-M   'P 1'
#
loop_
_entity.id
_entity.type
_entity.pdbx_description
1 polymer ?
#
loop_
_entity_poly.entity_id
_entity_poly.type
_entity_poly.pdbx_seq_one_letter_code
_entity_poly.pdbx_strand_id
1 'polypeptide(L)' 'MGKKNLDYLSNPDESLDKNYSKERQKIRKAIRAEDEKTKKMGGVIDWNYMLNDMM' A
#
# COMPACT_ATOMS: atom_id res chain seq x y z
N MET A 1 9.50 13.29 14.81
CA MET A 1 9.34 12.22 13.79
C MET A 1 8.64 11.06 14.46
N GLY A 2 7.67 10.34 13.91
CA GLY A 2 7.08 10.33 12.57
C GLY A 2 6.16 9.11 12.57
N LYS A 3 4.88 9.31 12.29
CA LYS A 3 3.97 8.20 11.96
C LYS A 3 3.45 8.49 10.56
N LYS A 4 4.33 8.33 9.57
CA LYS A 4 3.93 8.13 8.17
C LYS A 4 3.41 6.69 8.04
N ASN A 5 2.43 6.31 8.85
CA ASN A 5 1.73 5.06 8.61
C ASN A 5 0.99 5.26 7.28
N LEU A 6 1.40 4.49 6.28
CA LEU A 6 0.65 4.38 5.05
C LEU A 6 -0.71 3.77 5.43
N ASP A 7 -1.73 4.62 5.49
CA ASP A 7 -3.14 4.26 5.74
C ASP A 7 -3.71 3.22 4.76
N TYR A 8 -2.89 2.74 3.82
CA TYR A 8 -3.21 1.65 2.93
C TYR A 8 -3.56 0.36 3.68
N LEU A 9 -2.83 0.02 4.76
CA LEU A 9 -3.15 -1.18 5.54
C LEU A 9 -4.48 -1.06 6.27
N SER A 10 -4.82 0.14 6.73
CA SER A 10 -6.11 0.44 7.37
C SER A 10 -7.25 0.44 6.35
N ASN A 11 -6.97 0.90 5.13
CA ASN A 11 -7.94 1.20 4.09
C ASN A 11 -7.35 0.85 2.70
N PRO A 12 -7.34 -0.43 2.27
CA PRO A 12 -6.71 -0.83 1.01
C PRO A 12 -7.58 -0.57 -0.24
N ASP A 13 -8.87 -0.30 -0.04
CA ASP A 13 -9.85 -0.09 -1.10
C ASP A 13 -9.49 1.12 -2.00
N GLU A 14 -9.63 0.93 -3.31
CA GLU A 14 -9.47 1.96 -4.34
C GLU A 14 -10.51 3.07 -4.24
N SER A 15 -11.72 2.75 -3.77
CA SER A 15 -12.81 3.73 -3.62
C SER A 15 -12.46 4.91 -2.71
N LEU A 16 -11.51 4.69 -1.80
CA LEU A 16 -11.00 5.67 -0.84
C LEU A 16 -9.81 6.46 -1.37
N ASP A 17 -9.22 6.09 -2.50
CA ASP A 17 -8.04 6.75 -3.08
C ASP A 17 -8.33 8.22 -3.42
N LYS A 18 -9.59 8.56 -3.73
CA LYS A 18 -10.06 9.94 -3.97
C LYS A 18 -9.80 10.90 -2.81
N ASN A 19 -9.66 10.39 -1.58
CA ASN A 19 -9.40 11.21 -0.38
C ASN A 19 -7.90 11.57 -0.22
N TYR A 20 -7.03 11.07 -1.08
CA TYR A 20 -5.58 11.29 -1.01
C TYR A 20 -5.06 12.16 -2.16
N SER A 21 -3.88 12.75 -1.98
CA SER A 21 -3.18 13.47 -3.05
C SER A 21 -2.89 12.56 -4.25
N LYS A 22 -2.75 13.14 -5.45
CA LYS A 22 -2.46 12.35 -6.67
C LYS A 22 -1.18 11.52 -6.56
N GLU A 23 -0.19 12.01 -5.85
CA GLU A 23 1.05 11.28 -5.58
C GLU A 23 0.80 10.05 -4.71
N ARG A 24 0.01 10.20 -3.63
CA ARG A 24 -0.41 9.08 -2.79
C ARG A 24 -1.31 8.08 -3.51
N GLN A 25 -2.19 8.53 -4.41
CA GLN A 25 -3.02 7.65 -5.22
C GLN A 25 -2.15 6.71 -6.08
N LYS A 26 -1.09 7.24 -6.71
CA LYS A 26 -0.14 6.43 -7.49
C LYS A 26 0.57 5.39 -6.63
N ILE A 27 1.03 5.78 -5.44
CA ILE A 27 1.68 4.86 -4.49
C ILE A 27 0.71 3.76 -4.06
N ARG A 28 -0.52 4.11 -3.68
CA ARG A 28 -1.56 3.14 -3.26
C ARG A 28 -1.93 2.17 -4.38
N LYS A 29 -1.99 2.64 -5.63
CA LYS A 29 -2.23 1.77 -6.80
C LYS A 29 -1.10 0.77 -7.03
N ALA A 30 0.15 1.20 -6.91
CA ALA A 30 1.31 0.31 -7.07
C ALA A 30 1.34 -0.78 -5.99
N ILE A 31 1.08 -0.38 -4.74
CA ILE A 31 0.98 -1.28 -3.59
C ILE A 31 -0.12 -2.32 -3.80
N ARG A 32 -1.31 -1.91 -4.28
CA ARG A 32 -2.42 -2.83 -4.58
C ARG A 32 -2.08 -3.84 -5.67
N ALA A 33 -1.40 -3.39 -6.73
CA ALA A 33 -0.98 -4.28 -7.80
C ALA A 33 -0.03 -5.38 -7.30
N GLU A 34 0.92 -5.03 -6.42
CA GLU A 34 1.84 -6.03 -5.86
C GLU A 34 1.11 -6.98 -4.90
N ASP A 35 0.16 -6.48 -4.10
CA ASP A 35 -0.68 -7.30 -3.21
C ASP A 35 -1.49 -8.35 -3.98
N GLU A 36 -2.17 -7.92 -5.05
CA GLU A 36 -2.93 -8.83 -5.92
C GLU A 36 -2.03 -9.86 -6.59
N LYS A 37 -0.85 -9.45 -7.07
CA LYS A 37 0.13 -10.34 -7.70
C LYS A 37 0.64 -11.38 -6.69
N THR A 38 0.97 -10.95 -5.48
CA THR A 38 1.46 -11.84 -4.42
C THR A 38 0.40 -12.84 -3.98
N LYS A 39 -0.85 -12.39 -3.81
CA LYS A 39 -2.00 -13.27 -3.53
C LYS A 39 -2.23 -14.29 -4.62
N LYS A 40 -2.10 -13.91 -5.90
CA LYS A 40 -2.20 -14.83 -7.04
C LYS A 40 -1.11 -15.92 -7.03
N MET A 41 0.05 -15.64 -6.45
CA MET A 41 1.14 -16.60 -6.29
C MET A 41 1.00 -17.44 -5.00
N GLY A 42 -0.08 -17.29 -4.24
CA GLY A 42 -0.29 -17.97 -2.96
C GLY A 42 0.56 -17.40 -1.81
N GLY A 43 1.20 -16.25 -2.02
CA GLY A 43 2.01 -15.58 -1.02
C GLY A 43 1.22 -14.55 -0.21
N VAL A 44 1.87 -14.01 0.81
CA VAL A 44 1.40 -12.87 1.61
C VAL A 44 2.50 -11.81 1.59
N ILE A 45 2.13 -10.55 1.39
CA ILE A 45 3.10 -9.45 1.48
C ILE A 45 3.43 -9.18 2.95
N ASP A 46 4.72 -9.20 3.28
CA ASP A 46 5.22 -8.62 4.52
C ASP A 46 5.34 -7.10 4.36
N TRP A 47 4.27 -6.42 4.75
CA TRP A 47 4.18 -4.98 4.71
C TRP A 47 5.17 -4.30 5.66
N ASN A 48 5.58 -4.96 6.75
CA ASN A 48 6.57 -4.38 7.65
C ASN A 48 7.94 -4.36 6.98
N TYR A 49 8.30 -5.41 6.24
CA TYR A 49 9.52 -5.43 5.45
C TYR A 49 9.51 -4.33 4.38
N MET A 50 8.45 -4.28 3.56
CA MET A 50 8.37 -3.29 2.48
C MET A 50 8.36 -1.84 2.98
N LEU A 51 7.66 -1.55 4.07
CA LEU A 51 7.54 -0.18 4.58
C LEU A 51 8.78 0.30 5.33
N ASN A 52 9.56 -0.63 5.92
CA ASN A 52 10.83 -0.30 6.57
C ASN A 52 12.00 -0.19 5.57
N ASP A 53 11.92 -0.86 4.42
CA ASP A 53 12.97 -0.85 3.39
C ASP A 53 12.78 0.29 2.36
N MET A 54 11.56 0.82 2.22
CA MET A 54 11.23 1.96 1.33
C MET A 54 11.32 3.35 2.00
N MET A 55 11.59 3.44 3.31
CA MET A 55 11.73 4.71 4.06
C MET A 55 13.12 4.86 4.67
#